data_AF-A0A0E0ESB1-F1
#
_entry.id   AF-A0A0E0ESB1-F1
#
_cell.length_a   1.000
_cell.length_b   1.000
_cell.length_c   1.000
_cell.angle_alpha   90.00
_cell.angle_beta   90.00
_cell.angle_gamma   90.00
#
_symmetry.space_group_name_H-M   'P 1'
#
loop_
_entity.id
_entity.type
_entity.pdbx_description
1 polymer ?
#
loop_
_entity_poly.entity_id
_entity_poly.type
_entity_poly.pdbx_seq_one_letter_code
_entity_poly.pdbx_strand_id
1 'polypeptide(L)'
;MAKPGRDTTDAFDEHLELAVMWYQTRFSLSVTGWLDNVTLDRIMLPCCGVGDDEEERRPVSVALSPGQGGAIPVGFVGTDNYEAADIKVCFYAGDHGDGVPFDGPLGILSHAFSAKNGRLHLDTSEHWVWWTSTST
;
A
#
# COMPACT_ATOMS: atom_id res chain seq x y z
N MET A 1 -34.43 -16.12 -5.16
CA MET A 1 -34.15 -17.37 -4.43
C MET A 1 -32.64 -17.44 -4.24
N ALA A 2 -32.13 -17.23 -3.03
CA ALA A 2 -30.70 -17.34 -2.74
C ALA A 2 -30.32 -18.83 -2.57
N LYS A 3 -29.19 -19.25 -3.15
CA LYS A 3 -28.61 -20.57 -2.88
C LYS A 3 -27.53 -20.47 -1.79
N PRO A 4 -27.39 -21.50 -0.94
CA PRO A 4 -26.33 -21.57 0.06
C PRO A 4 -25.05 -22.12 -0.59
N GLY A 5 -23.93 -21.53 -0.22
CA GLY A 5 -22.59 -21.91 -0.67
C GLY A 5 -21.88 -20.69 -1.21
N ARG A 6 -20.72 -20.35 -0.62
CA ARG A 6 -19.83 -19.28 -1.08
C ARG A 6 -19.60 -19.49 -2.58
N ASP A 7 -20.22 -18.63 -3.38
CA ASP A 7 -20.12 -18.70 -4.83
C ASP A 7 -18.65 -18.40 -5.15
N THR A 8 -17.96 -19.38 -5.73
CA THR A 8 -16.55 -19.28 -6.14
C THR A 8 -16.46 -19.08 -7.65
N THR A 9 -17.59 -18.76 -8.28
CA THR A 9 -17.56 -18.28 -9.65
C THR A 9 -16.81 -16.96 -9.66
N ASP A 10 -15.93 -16.79 -10.63
CA ASP A 10 -15.32 -15.51 -11.04
C ASP A 10 -16.37 -14.52 -11.59
N ALA A 11 -17.64 -14.73 -11.27
CA ALA A 11 -18.73 -13.88 -11.63
C ALA A 11 -18.59 -12.58 -10.86
N PHE A 12 -18.84 -11.47 -11.57
CA PHE A 12 -18.98 -10.17 -10.95
C PHE A 12 -20.23 -10.20 -10.05
N ASP A 13 -20.00 -10.47 -8.77
CA ASP A 13 -21.04 -10.64 -7.76
C ASP A 13 -21.33 -9.32 -7.03
N GLU A 14 -22.32 -9.35 -6.14
CA GLU A 14 -22.69 -8.17 -5.34
C GLU A 14 -21.53 -7.67 -4.46
N HIS A 15 -20.62 -8.56 -4.06
CA HIS A 15 -19.49 -8.18 -3.21
C HIS A 15 -18.44 -7.41 -4.00
N LEU A 16 -18.10 -7.87 -5.21
CA LEU A 16 -17.17 -7.20 -6.09
C LEU A 16 -17.73 -5.85 -6.58
N GLU A 17 -19.02 -5.77 -6.89
CA GLU A 17 -19.68 -4.50 -7.25
C GLU A 17 -19.52 -3.46 -6.11
N LEU A 18 -19.81 -3.86 -4.87
CA LEU A 18 -19.63 -2.99 -3.70
C LEU A 18 -18.17 -2.57 -3.49
N ALA A 19 -17.21 -3.48 -3.71
CA ALA A 19 -15.79 -3.17 -3.62
C ALA A 19 -15.36 -2.14 -4.68
N VAL A 20 -15.84 -2.29 -5.93
CA VAL A 20 -15.57 -1.33 -7.01
C VAL A 20 -16.17 0.03 -6.70
N MET A 21 -17.42 0.09 -6.19
CA MET A 21 -18.04 1.34 -5.79
C MET A 21 -17.28 2.05 -4.66
N TRP A 22 -16.78 1.28 -3.68
CA TRP A 22 -15.97 1.81 -2.59
C TRP A 22 -14.65 2.39 -3.11
N TYR A 23 -13.95 1.66 -3.98
CA TYR A 23 -12.72 2.12 -4.64
C TYR A 23 -12.96 3.42 -5.41
N GLN A 24 -14.00 3.46 -6.24
CA GLN A 24 -14.35 4.65 -7.02
C GLN A 24 -14.63 5.85 -6.11
N THR A 25 -15.36 5.64 -5.00
CA THR A 25 -15.61 6.68 -4.00
C THR A 25 -14.31 7.19 -3.38
N ARG A 26 -13.44 6.27 -2.95
CA ARG A 26 -12.16 6.56 -2.27
C ARG A 26 -11.22 7.38 -3.14
N PHE A 27 -11.12 7.04 -4.42
CA PHE A 27 -10.25 7.72 -5.38
C PHE A 27 -10.93 8.86 -6.13
N SER A 28 -12.13 9.28 -5.69
CA SER A 28 -12.89 10.39 -6.28
C SER A 28 -13.18 10.21 -7.78
N LEU A 29 -13.41 8.96 -8.20
CA LEU A 29 -13.89 8.59 -9.52
C LEU A 29 -15.42 8.69 -9.57
N SER A 30 -15.99 8.61 -10.78
CA SER A 30 -17.44 8.44 -10.92
C SER A 30 -17.83 7.06 -10.39
N VAL A 31 -18.79 7.01 -9.45
CA VAL A 31 -19.24 5.76 -8.84
C VAL A 31 -20.23 5.09 -9.76
N THR A 32 -19.75 4.14 -10.57
CA THR A 32 -20.53 3.36 -11.52
C THR A 32 -20.84 1.96 -11.00
N GLY A 33 -19.99 1.42 -10.13
CA GLY A 33 -20.02 0.00 -9.73
C GLY A 33 -19.45 -0.94 -10.79
N TRP A 34 -18.93 -0.41 -11.91
CA TRP A 34 -18.35 -1.18 -12.99
C TRP A 34 -16.85 -0.93 -13.12
N LEU A 35 -16.11 -1.94 -13.58
CA LEU A 35 -14.72 -1.80 -14.02
C LEU A 35 -14.67 -1.11 -15.40
N ASP A 36 -15.09 0.16 -15.44
CA ASP A 36 -14.96 1.01 -16.63
C ASP A 36 -13.49 1.38 -16.90
N ASN A 37 -13.23 1.94 -18.08
CA ASN A 37 -11.87 2.28 -18.50
C ASN A 37 -11.17 3.26 -17.54
N VAL A 38 -11.89 4.24 -17.00
CA VAL A 38 -11.34 5.20 -16.04
C VAL A 38 -10.91 4.51 -14.75
N THR A 39 -11.71 3.55 -14.28
CA THR A 39 -11.40 2.75 -13.09
C THR A 39 -10.23 1.81 -13.34
N LEU A 40 -10.20 1.11 -14.48
CA LEU A 40 -9.10 0.22 -14.86
C LEU A 40 -7.79 0.95 -15.07
N ASP A 41 -7.81 2.10 -15.75
CA ASP A 41 -6.63 2.95 -15.96
C ASP A 41 -6.02 3.39 -14.62
N ARG A 42 -6.85 3.55 -13.58
CA ARG A 42 -6.39 3.87 -12.23
C ARG A 42 -5.83 2.65 -11.49
N ILE A 43 -6.51 1.51 -11.55
CA ILE A 43 -6.11 0.26 -10.89
C ILE A 43 -4.78 -0.27 -11.43
N MET A 44 -4.50 -0.07 -12.73
CA MET A 44 -3.28 -0.54 -13.36
C MET A 44 -2.06 0.37 -13.12
N LEU A 45 -2.20 1.48 -12.39
CA LEU A 45 -1.06 2.32 -12.04
C LEU A 45 -0.22 1.67 -10.94
N PRO A 46 1.13 1.79 -11.01
CA PRO A 46 1.98 1.36 -9.92
C PRO A 46 1.60 2.02 -8.59
N CYS A 47 1.61 1.25 -7.51
CA CYS A 47 1.11 1.65 -6.19
C CYS A 47 1.97 1.10 -5.05
N CYS A 48 1.61 1.43 -3.81
CA CYS A 48 2.16 0.74 -2.64
C CYS A 48 1.40 -0.57 -2.39
N GLY A 49 2.08 -1.58 -1.85
CA GLY A 49 1.49 -2.88 -1.50
C GLY A 49 0.70 -2.92 -0.20
N VAL A 50 0.37 -1.75 0.37
CA VAL A 50 -0.43 -1.63 1.59
C VAL A 50 -1.90 -1.54 1.20
N GLY A 51 -2.76 -2.38 1.79
CA GLY A 51 -4.19 -2.36 1.55
C GLY A 51 -4.83 -1.01 1.93
N ASP A 52 -5.85 -0.59 1.16
CA ASP A 52 -6.53 0.68 1.39
C ASP A 52 -7.57 0.64 2.53
N ASP A 53 -7.79 -0.54 3.13
CA ASP A 53 -8.82 -0.77 4.15
C ASP A 53 -8.63 0.09 5.43
N GLU A 54 -9.74 0.55 5.99
CA GLU A 54 -9.77 1.46 7.14
C GLU A 54 -9.29 0.81 8.44
N GLU A 55 -9.30 -0.52 8.57
CA GLU A 55 -9.04 -1.21 9.83
C GLU A 55 -7.59 -1.07 10.32
N GLU A 56 -6.63 -0.91 9.41
CA GLU A 56 -5.21 -0.70 9.75
C GLU A 56 -4.86 0.78 9.94
N ARG A 57 -5.75 1.71 9.57
CA ARG A 57 -5.58 3.16 9.85
C ARG A 57 -5.92 3.52 11.29
N ARG A 58 -5.63 2.67 12.28
CA ARG A 58 -5.62 3.12 13.68
C ARG A 58 -4.62 4.27 13.75
N PRO A 59 -5.06 5.54 13.87
CA PRO A 59 -4.11 6.61 13.99
C PRO A 59 -3.31 6.32 15.25
N VAL A 60 -1.99 6.31 15.16
CA VAL A 60 -1.18 6.53 16.34
C VAL A 60 -1.50 7.95 16.76
N SER A 61 -2.51 8.09 17.63
CA SER A 61 -2.95 9.37 18.17
C SER A 61 -1.83 9.91 19.05
N VAL A 62 -0.92 10.67 18.47
CA VAL A 62 0.00 11.51 19.21
C VAL A 62 -0.78 12.75 19.62
N ALA A 63 -1.22 12.79 20.87
CA ALA A 63 -1.87 13.96 21.42
C ALA A 63 -0.84 15.09 21.55
N LEU A 64 -0.88 16.08 20.66
CA LEU A 64 -0.14 17.32 20.81
C LEU A 64 -0.82 18.14 21.92
N SER A 65 -0.06 18.53 22.95
CA SER A 65 -0.55 19.54 23.89
C SER A 65 -0.77 20.86 23.13
N PRO A 66 -1.80 21.67 23.47
CA PRO A 66 -2.07 22.92 22.77
C PRO A 66 -0.86 23.85 22.92
N GLY A 67 -0.10 24.06 21.83
CA GLY A 67 1.09 24.92 21.89
C GLY A 67 2.14 24.72 20.79
N GLN A 68 2.12 23.62 20.03
CA GLN A 68 3.11 23.42 18.96
C GLN A 68 2.46 22.89 17.69
N GLY A 69 2.16 23.81 16.76
CA GLY A 69 1.91 23.49 15.35
C GLY A 69 3.22 23.13 14.63
N GLY A 70 3.97 22.17 15.19
CA GLY A 70 5.24 21.69 14.67
C GLY A 70 5.19 20.18 14.46
N ALA A 71 5.76 19.71 13.35
CA ALA A 71 5.98 18.29 13.11
C ALA A 71 6.59 17.61 14.35
N ILE A 72 6.21 16.35 14.59
CA ILE A 72 6.78 15.54 15.68
C ILE A 72 8.30 15.46 15.43
N PRO A 73 9.15 15.92 16.37
CA PRO A 73 10.59 15.89 16.18
C PRO A 73 11.08 14.44 16.24
N VAL A 74 11.27 13.83 15.07
CA VAL A 74 11.86 12.51 14.89
C VAL A 74 13.30 12.66 14.39
N GLY A 75 14.22 11.89 14.95
CA GLY A 75 15.62 11.84 14.54
C GLY A 75 15.97 10.43 14.08
N PHE A 76 16.76 10.32 13.01
CA PHE A 76 17.22 9.04 12.47
C PHE A 76 18.74 8.93 12.61
N VAL A 77 19.20 7.75 13.02
CA VAL A 77 20.62 7.39 13.06
C VAL A 77 20.79 6.07 12.31
N GLY A 78 21.77 6.02 11.41
CA GLY A 78 22.11 4.79 10.70
C GLY A 78 22.79 3.79 11.63
N THR A 79 22.56 2.50 11.38
CA THR A 79 23.23 1.39 12.08
C THR A 79 23.47 0.25 11.10
N ASP A 80 24.58 -0.46 11.29
CA ASP A 80 24.90 -1.67 10.52
C ASP A 80 24.29 -2.93 11.17
N ASN A 81 23.72 -2.81 12.37
CA ASN A 81 23.02 -3.91 13.04
C ASN A 81 21.55 -3.93 12.62
N TYR A 82 21.25 -4.73 11.59
CA TYR A 82 19.90 -4.91 11.05
C TYR A 82 18.86 -5.33 12.11
N GLU A 83 19.22 -6.29 12.97
CA GLU A 83 18.30 -6.81 14.00
C GLU A 83 17.95 -5.76 15.06
N ALA A 84 18.88 -4.85 15.35
CA ALA A 84 18.67 -3.77 16.30
C ALA A 84 18.06 -2.50 15.68
N ALA A 85 17.89 -2.44 14.36
CA ALA A 85 17.37 -1.25 13.69
C ALA A 85 15.86 -1.11 13.89
N ASP A 86 15.40 0.09 14.24
CA ASP A 86 13.97 0.42 14.32
C ASP A 86 13.31 0.43 12.94
N ILE A 87 14.05 0.83 11.91
CA ILE A 87 13.63 0.78 10.50
C ILE A 87 14.60 -0.11 9.73
N LYS A 88 14.05 -1.13 9.07
CA LYS A 88 14.80 -2.17 8.37
C LYS A 88 14.45 -2.11 6.89
N VAL A 89 15.40 -1.76 6.04
CA VAL A 89 15.17 -1.61 4.60
C VAL A 89 15.73 -2.82 3.86
N CYS A 90 14.89 -3.50 3.08
CA CYS A 90 15.27 -4.68 2.29
C CYS A 90 14.65 -4.65 0.89
N PHE A 91 15.28 -5.40 0.00
CA PHE A 91 14.90 -5.58 -1.39
C PHE A 91 14.55 -7.06 -1.60
N TYR A 92 13.34 -7.36 -2.05
CA TYR A 92 12.86 -8.73 -2.28
C TYR A 92 12.11 -8.84 -3.62
N ALA A 93 11.91 -10.06 -4.13
CA ALA A 93 11.04 -10.34 -5.27
C ALA A 93 10.06 -11.45 -4.91
N GLY A 94 8.87 -11.42 -5.50
CA GLY A 94 7.86 -12.46 -5.28
C GLY A 94 7.49 -12.63 -3.81
N ASP A 95 7.17 -13.86 -3.44
CA ASP A 95 6.97 -14.25 -2.04
C ASP A 95 8.30 -14.19 -1.26
N HIS A 96 8.29 -13.40 -0.20
CA HIS A 96 9.43 -13.19 0.70
C HIS A 96 9.06 -13.41 2.17
N GLY A 97 8.01 -14.19 2.43
CA GLY A 97 7.74 -14.80 3.74
C GLY A 97 7.02 -13.90 4.74
N ASP A 98 6.49 -12.76 4.32
CA ASP A 98 5.68 -11.86 5.17
C ASP A 98 4.18 -11.85 4.82
N GLY A 99 3.76 -12.68 3.85
CA GLY A 99 2.37 -12.80 3.42
C GLY A 99 1.92 -11.75 2.40
N VAL A 100 2.81 -10.83 1.99
CA VAL A 100 2.53 -9.81 0.98
C VAL A 100 3.54 -9.97 -0.17
N PRO A 101 3.33 -10.91 -1.11
CA PRO A 101 4.27 -11.14 -2.20
C PRO A 101 4.30 -9.96 -3.18
N PHE A 102 5.47 -9.70 -3.77
CA PHE A 102 5.58 -8.79 -4.92
C PHE A 102 5.15 -9.45 -6.23
N ASP A 103 4.74 -8.66 -7.21
CA ASP A 103 4.10 -9.08 -8.47
C ASP A 103 5.00 -8.98 -9.70
N GLY A 104 6.21 -8.41 -9.59
CA GLY A 104 7.15 -8.30 -10.69
C GLY A 104 7.26 -6.85 -11.19
N PRO A 105 7.65 -6.62 -12.45
CA PRO A 105 7.78 -5.26 -12.96
C PRO A 105 6.42 -4.55 -13.05
N LEU A 106 6.37 -3.31 -12.56
CA LEU A 106 5.17 -2.51 -12.37
C LEU A 106 4.22 -3.13 -11.32
N GLY A 107 3.14 -2.41 -10.97
CA GLY A 107 2.23 -2.87 -9.92
C GLY A 107 2.72 -2.48 -8.53
N ILE A 108 3.01 -3.45 -7.67
CA ILE A 108 3.39 -3.20 -6.27
C ILE A 108 4.87 -2.81 -6.17
N LEU A 109 5.12 -1.54 -5.87
CA LEU A 109 6.50 -1.02 -5.79
C LEU A 109 7.21 -1.34 -4.46
N SER A 110 6.45 -1.26 -3.37
CA SER A 110 6.98 -1.41 -2.00
C SER A 110 5.85 -1.53 -0.97
N HIS A 111 6.16 -2.08 0.20
CA HIS A 111 5.31 -1.98 1.38
C HIS A 111 6.12 -1.81 2.65
N ALA A 112 5.49 -1.24 3.68
CA ALA A 112 6.10 -1.04 4.99
C ALA A 112 5.16 -1.52 6.09
N PHE A 113 5.75 -2.03 7.16
CA PHE A 113 5.02 -2.44 8.35
C PHE A 113 5.09 -1.34 9.41
N SER A 114 3.97 -1.12 10.09
CA SER A 114 3.88 -0.13 11.16
C SER A 114 4.89 -0.37 12.29
N ALA A 115 5.17 0.67 13.08
CA ALA A 115 5.98 0.52 14.28
C ALA A 115 5.30 -0.47 15.27
N LYS A 116 6.04 -1.34 15.97
CA LYS A 116 7.50 -1.45 16.06
C LYS A 116 8.12 -2.49 15.11
N ASN A 117 7.38 -2.98 14.11
CA ASN A 117 7.92 -3.93 13.13
C ASN A 117 9.01 -3.24 12.28
N GLY A 118 8.64 -2.11 11.66
CA GLY A 118 9.58 -1.18 11.03
C GLY A 118 10.27 -1.70 9.77
N ARG A 119 9.84 -2.84 9.23
CA ARG A 119 10.32 -3.33 7.94
C ARG A 119 9.76 -2.48 6.81
N LEU A 120 10.63 -2.09 5.88
CA LEU A 120 10.33 -1.47 4.59
C LEU A 120 10.91 -2.36 3.51
N HIS A 121 10.06 -2.93 2.67
CA HIS A 121 10.45 -3.81 1.57
C HIS A 121 10.22 -3.11 0.23
N LEU A 122 11.17 -3.24 -0.68
CA LEU A 122 11.11 -2.74 -2.05
C LEU A 122 11.17 -3.90 -3.03
N ASP A 123 10.42 -3.83 -4.13
CA ASP A 123 10.45 -4.90 -5.14
C ASP A 123 11.73 -4.83 -5.98
N THR A 124 12.55 -5.88 -5.94
CA THR A 124 13.78 -6.03 -6.76
C THR A 124 13.51 -6.22 -8.24
N SER A 125 12.29 -6.56 -8.62
CA SER A 125 11.88 -6.73 -10.02
C SER A 125 11.75 -5.39 -10.75
N GLU A 126 11.74 -4.29 -9.99
CA GLU A 126 11.63 -2.94 -10.52
C GLU A 126 12.97 -2.34 -10.95
N HIS A 127 12.89 -1.45 -11.94
CA HIS A 127 14.03 -0.67 -12.40
C HIS A 127 14.22 0.60 -11.55
N TRP A 128 14.80 0.44 -10.36
CA TRP A 128 15.10 1.57 -9.47
C TRP A 128 16.14 2.52 -10.05
N VAL A 129 15.76 3.78 -10.21
CA VAL A 129 16.64 4.86 -10.64
C VAL A 129 16.81 5.88 -9.52
N TRP A 130 18.01 6.40 -9.39
CA TRP A 130 18.28 7.58 -8.58
C TRP A 130 18.13 8.79 -9.51
N TRP A 131 17.25 9.71 -9.17
CA TRP A 131 17.06 10.92 -9.98
C TRP A 131 18.33 11.79 -9.90
N THR A 132 19.02 11.96 -11.03
CA THR A 132 20.01 13.02 -11.20
C THR A 132 19.38 14.19 -11.93
N SER A 133 19.07 15.27 -11.24
CA SER A 133 18.83 16.55 -11.91
C SER A 133 20.17 17.06 -12.44
N THR A 134 20.51 16.75 -13.69
CA THR A 134 21.53 17.51 -14.40
C THR A 134 20.91 18.86 -14.77
N SER A 135 21.11 19.87 -13.92
CA SER A 135 20.76 21.25 -14.29
C SER A 135 21.66 21.65 -15.46
N THR A 136 21.07 21.99 -16.61
CA THR A 136 21.77 22.66 -17.72
C THR A 136 21.51 24.15 -17.64
#